data_AF-A0A519VR07-F1
#
_entry.id   AF-A0A519VR07-F1
#
_cell.length_a   1.000
_cell.length_b   1.000
_cell.length_c   1.000
_cell.angle_alpha   90.00
_cell.angle_beta   90.00
_cell.angle_gamma   90.00
#
_symmetry.space_group_name_H-M   'P 1'
#
loop_
_entity.id
_entity.type
_entity.pdbx_description
1 polymer ?
#
loop_
_entity_poly.entity_id
_entity_poly.type
_entity_poly.pdbx_seq_one_letter_code
_entity_poly.pdbx_strand_id
1 'polypeptide(L)'
;MFKKVAILLAIFMFTIHIFAAAQMLVIDSLNNVLAKAKQGERPVVLAELARANYETDVNKAIDLVMQATALAKKEKEEGIVAFCYASAAHLLMRKGQEKRAAAYIDSAMRAARNSTNSLFKGYVWLRKGWFELNKNENEKAMSAFINADKLLKGNADQRALSYRTLINHYAASIYAYGSD
;
A
#
# COMPACT_ATOMS: atom_id res chain seq x y z
N MET A 1 -14.47 -30.89 30.73
CA MET A 1 -14.78 -30.10 29.52
C MET A 1 -14.56 -28.59 29.74
N PHE A 2 -15.09 -28.00 30.82
CA PHE A 2 -14.93 -26.57 31.16
C PHE A 2 -13.49 -26.03 31.18
N LYS A 3 -12.52 -26.75 31.77
CA LYS A 3 -11.12 -26.31 31.81
C LYS A 3 -10.49 -26.16 30.41
N LYS A 4 -10.86 -27.02 29.45
CA LYS A 4 -10.34 -26.95 28.07
C LYS A 4 -10.93 -25.76 27.31
N VAL A 5 -12.20 -25.46 27.53
CA VAL A 5 -12.90 -24.29 26.95
C VAL A 5 -12.35 -22.98 27.52
N ALA A 6 -12.07 -22.92 28.83
CA ALA A 6 -11.46 -21.74 29.46
C ALA A 6 -10.04 -21.46 28.95
N ILE A 7 -9.23 -22.50 28.72
CA ILE A 7 -7.88 -22.35 28.13
C ILE A 7 -7.97 -21.85 26.68
N LEU A 8 -8.89 -22.39 25.87
CA LEU A 8 -9.11 -21.92 24.50
C LEU A 8 -9.57 -20.45 24.46
N LEU A 9 -10.47 -20.04 25.36
CA LEU A 9 -10.91 -18.65 25.50
C LEU A 9 -9.77 -17.73 25.94
N ALA A 10 -8.91 -18.17 26.87
CA ALA A 10 -7.75 -17.39 27.32
C ALA A 10 -6.73 -17.20 26.18
N ILE A 11 -6.43 -18.25 25.41
CA ILE A 11 -5.55 -18.19 24.24
C ILE A 11 -6.15 -17.24 23.18
N PHE A 12 -7.44 -17.36 22.90
CA PHE A 12 -8.14 -16.51 21.93
C PHE A 12 -8.15 -15.03 22.34
N MET A 13 -8.37 -14.74 23.62
CA MET A 13 -8.30 -13.36 24.12
C MET A 13 -6.88 -12.80 24.07
N PHE A 14 -5.87 -13.62 24.38
CA PHE A 14 -4.46 -13.21 24.34
C PHE A 14 -3.99 -12.89 22.92
N THR A 15 -4.42 -13.67 21.91
CA THR A 15 -4.06 -13.40 20.52
C THR A 15 -4.67 -12.09 20.02
N ILE A 16 -5.93 -11.79 20.35
CA ILE A 16 -6.58 -10.51 19.96
C ILE A 16 -5.81 -9.30 20.50
N HIS A 17 -5.32 -9.34 21.74
CA HIS A 17 -4.59 -8.23 22.35
C HIS A 17 -3.22 -7.99 21.68
N ILE A 18 -2.53 -9.05 21.23
CA ILE A 18 -1.24 -8.93 20.54
C ILE A 18 -1.40 -8.25 19.17
N PHE A 19 -2.44 -8.58 18.41
CA PHE A 19 -2.67 -7.99 17.08
C PHE A 19 -2.96 -6.49 17.16
N ALA A 20 -3.75 -6.05 18.14
CA ALA A 20 -4.04 -4.63 18.35
C ALA A 20 -2.77 -3.84 18.75
N ALA A 21 -1.92 -4.41 19.61
CA ALA A 21 -0.68 -3.78 20.06
C ALA A 21 0.35 -3.60 18.92
N ALA A 22 0.45 -4.56 18.00
CA ALA A 22 1.40 -4.50 16.88
C ALA A 22 1.02 -3.42 15.84
N GLN A 23 -0.27 -3.21 15.57
CA GLN A 23 -0.72 -2.16 14.66
C GLN A 23 -0.46 -0.75 15.23
N MET A 24 -0.70 -0.56 16.53
CA MET A 24 -0.35 0.68 17.21
C MET A 24 1.15 0.98 17.12
N LEU A 25 2.01 -0.04 17.29
CA LEU A 25 3.47 0.12 17.18
C LEU A 25 3.93 0.65 15.81
N VAL A 26 3.31 0.20 14.70
CA VAL A 26 3.65 0.69 13.35
C VAL A 26 3.21 2.14 13.17
N ILE A 27 1.99 2.48 13.60
CA ILE A 27 1.45 3.84 13.53
C ILE A 27 2.29 4.80 14.37
N ASP A 28 2.65 4.42 15.58
CA ASP A 28 3.47 5.23 16.49
C ASP A 28 4.88 5.45 15.94
N SER A 29 5.48 4.40 15.38
CA SER A 29 6.77 4.50 14.70
C SER A 29 6.72 5.49 13.53
N LEU A 30 5.70 5.37 12.65
CA LEU A 30 5.52 6.28 11.53
C LEU A 30 5.23 7.72 11.96
N ASN A 31 4.53 7.94 13.07
CA ASN A 31 4.35 9.28 13.64
C ASN A 31 5.67 9.89 14.10
N ASN A 32 6.55 9.11 14.75
CA ASN A 32 7.87 9.57 15.18
C ASN A 32 8.77 9.88 13.96
N VAL A 33 8.74 9.02 12.94
CA VAL A 33 9.45 9.28 11.67
C VAL A 33 8.91 10.56 11.02
N LEU A 34 7.59 10.75 10.97
CA LEU A 34 6.97 11.94 10.39
C LEU A 34 7.37 13.23 11.12
N ALA A 35 7.52 13.19 12.44
CA ALA A 35 7.97 14.34 13.23
C ALA A 35 9.39 14.80 12.86
N LYS A 36 10.22 13.89 12.35
CA LYS A 36 11.63 14.13 11.99
C LYS A 36 11.90 14.18 10.48
N ALA A 37 10.89 13.86 9.67
CA ALA A 37 11.02 13.75 8.22
C ALA A 37 11.39 15.09 7.56
N LYS A 38 12.37 15.04 6.66
CA LYS A 38 12.72 16.20 5.83
C LYS A 38 11.62 16.46 4.80
N GLN A 39 11.65 17.64 4.17
CA GLN A 39 10.61 18.08 3.24
C GLN A 39 10.26 17.03 2.18
N GLY A 40 11.25 16.46 1.48
CA GLY A 40 11.01 15.46 0.42
C GLY A 40 10.62 14.07 0.93
N GLU A 41 10.85 13.75 2.21
CA GLU A 41 10.48 12.45 2.80
C GLU A 41 9.06 12.47 3.36
N ARG A 42 8.61 13.66 3.80
CA ARG A 42 7.33 13.86 4.49
C ARG A 42 6.10 13.35 3.71
N PRO A 43 5.96 13.55 2.39
CA PRO A 43 4.82 13.00 1.64
C PRO A 43 4.79 11.46 1.66
N VAL A 44 5.96 10.83 1.56
CA VAL A 44 6.09 9.37 1.53
C VAL A 44 5.67 8.79 2.88
N VAL A 45 6.17 9.35 3.98
CA VAL A 45 5.83 8.91 5.34
C VAL A 45 4.34 9.12 5.64
N LEU A 46 3.74 10.23 5.18
CA LEU A 46 2.29 10.46 5.31
C LEU A 46 1.48 9.40 4.54
N ALA A 47 1.89 9.04 3.33
CA ALA A 47 1.22 8.00 2.55
C ALA A 47 1.38 6.60 3.17
N GLU A 48 2.52 6.31 3.81
CA GLU A 48 2.73 5.07 4.57
C GLU A 48 1.88 5.04 5.84
N LEU A 49 1.83 6.15 6.59
CA LEU A 49 0.97 6.31 7.77
C LEU A 49 -0.51 6.16 7.41
N ALA A 50 -0.93 6.75 6.28
CA ALA A 50 -2.29 6.57 5.76
C ALA A 50 -2.64 5.09 5.54
N ARG A 51 -1.74 4.33 4.92
CA ARG A 51 -1.93 2.88 4.72
C ARG A 51 -1.99 2.11 6.03
N ALA A 52 -1.18 2.48 7.03
CA ALA A 52 -1.20 1.84 8.33
C ALA A 52 -2.49 2.13 9.12
N ASN A 53 -3.12 3.30 8.90
CA ASN A 53 -4.40 3.66 9.54
C ASN A 53 -5.62 3.09 8.82
N TYR A 54 -5.50 2.49 7.63
CA TYR A 54 -6.67 2.12 6.83
C TYR A 54 -7.62 1.13 7.53
N GLU A 55 -7.07 0.08 8.16
CA GLU A 55 -7.88 -0.96 8.83
C GLU A 55 -8.48 -0.45 10.16
N THR A 56 -7.95 0.63 10.73
CA THR A 56 -8.39 1.17 12.04
C THR A 56 -9.30 2.39 11.88
N ASP A 57 -8.98 3.29 10.95
CA ASP A 57 -9.73 4.50 10.64
C ASP A 57 -9.55 4.88 9.16
N VAL A 58 -10.49 4.40 8.34
CA VAL A 58 -10.51 4.67 6.90
C VAL A 58 -10.66 6.15 6.57
N ASN A 59 -11.31 6.96 7.40
CA ASN A 59 -11.48 8.39 7.13
C ASN A 59 -10.16 9.13 7.35
N LYS A 60 -9.51 8.88 8.49
CA LYS A 60 -8.16 9.40 8.76
C LYS A 60 -7.15 8.94 7.73
N ALA A 61 -7.21 7.69 7.28
CA ALA A 61 -6.35 7.18 6.21
C ALA A 61 -6.52 7.99 4.91
N ILE A 62 -7.76 8.33 4.53
CA ILE A 62 -8.02 9.17 3.36
C ILE A 62 -7.50 10.60 3.57
N ASP A 63 -7.72 11.20 4.73
CA ASP A 63 -7.25 12.57 4.99
C ASP A 63 -5.72 12.64 4.93
N LEU A 64 -5.03 11.67 5.53
CA LEU A 64 -3.58 11.57 5.49
C LEU A 64 -3.04 11.39 4.06
N VAL A 65 -3.67 10.52 3.25
CA VAL A 65 -3.18 10.31 1.87
C VAL A 65 -3.50 11.50 0.96
N MET A 66 -4.59 12.22 1.20
CA MET A 66 -4.87 13.47 0.49
C MET A 66 -3.84 14.54 0.84
N GLN A 67 -3.47 14.68 2.11
CA GLN A 67 -2.37 15.55 2.54
C GLN A 67 -1.04 15.16 1.89
N ALA A 68 -0.71 13.86 1.87
CA ALA A 68 0.47 13.35 1.19
C ALA A 68 0.49 13.76 -0.29
N THR A 69 -0.61 13.57 -1.02
CA THR A 69 -0.67 13.95 -2.44
C THR A 69 -0.58 15.46 -2.67
N ALA A 70 -1.13 16.28 -1.78
CA ALA A 70 -1.03 17.73 -1.87
C ALA A 70 0.42 18.21 -1.64
N LEU A 71 1.14 17.60 -0.70
CA LEU A 71 2.54 17.92 -0.43
C LEU A 71 3.45 17.42 -1.56
N ALA A 72 3.24 16.19 -2.02
CA ALA A 72 4.05 15.57 -3.06
C ALA A 72 4.09 16.38 -4.36
N LYS A 73 2.99 17.06 -4.73
CA LYS A 73 2.92 17.93 -5.92
C LYS A 73 3.95 19.07 -5.94
N LYS A 74 4.55 19.39 -4.79
CA LYS A 74 5.60 20.42 -4.67
C LYS A 74 7.01 19.84 -4.81
N GLU A 75 7.13 18.52 -4.86
CA GLU A 75 8.41 17.83 -4.97
C GLU A 75 8.89 17.80 -6.42
N LYS A 76 10.21 17.86 -6.60
CA LYS A 76 10.84 17.75 -7.93
C LYS A 76 10.93 16.30 -8.40
N GLU A 77 10.91 15.34 -7.47
CA GLU A 77 10.95 13.93 -7.81
C GLU A 77 9.52 13.41 -8.05
N GLU A 78 9.16 13.26 -9.32
CA GLU A 78 7.90 12.66 -9.80
C GLU A 78 7.62 11.27 -9.23
N GLY A 79 8.64 10.52 -8.80
CA GLY A 79 8.45 9.23 -8.13
C GLY A 79 7.72 9.37 -6.81
N ILE A 80 7.97 10.44 -6.04
CA ILE A 80 7.27 10.73 -4.78
C ILE A 80 5.79 11.04 -5.07
N VAL A 81 5.54 11.84 -6.12
CA VAL A 81 4.20 12.15 -6.61
C VAL A 81 3.46 10.88 -7.00
N ALA A 82 4.10 10.02 -7.78
CA ALA A 82 3.55 8.76 -8.24
C ALA A 82 3.22 7.81 -7.07
N PHE A 83 4.11 7.70 -6.10
CA PHE A 83 3.91 6.90 -4.89
C PHE A 83 2.68 7.36 -4.09
N CYS A 84 2.53 8.67 -3.91
CA CYS A 84 1.40 9.23 -3.17
C CYS A 84 0.08 9.02 -3.93
N TYR A 85 0.07 9.23 -5.24
CA TYR A 85 -1.12 8.97 -6.05
C TYR A 85 -1.52 7.48 -6.08
N ALA A 86 -0.56 6.57 -6.20
CA ALA A 86 -0.82 5.13 -6.14
C ALA A 86 -1.38 4.70 -4.77
N SER A 87 -0.89 5.31 -3.68
CA SER A 87 -1.42 5.07 -2.33
C SER A 87 -2.84 5.63 -2.16
N ALA A 88 -3.12 6.81 -2.71
CA ALA A 88 -4.47 7.38 -2.72
C ALA A 88 -5.44 6.51 -3.52
N ALA A 89 -5.04 6.03 -4.70
CA ALA A 89 -5.84 5.14 -5.53
C ALA A 89 -6.26 3.88 -4.74
N HIS A 90 -5.31 3.24 -4.07
CA HIS A 90 -5.57 2.07 -3.23
C HIS A 90 -6.62 2.35 -2.15
N LEU A 91 -6.44 3.41 -1.37
CA LEU A 91 -7.34 3.71 -0.26
C LEU A 91 -8.73 4.17 -0.74
N LEU A 92 -8.80 4.91 -1.85
CA LEU A 92 -10.06 5.30 -2.46
C LEU A 92 -10.84 4.08 -2.98
N MET A 93 -10.16 3.13 -3.63
CA MET A 93 -10.78 1.88 -4.09
C MET A 93 -11.34 1.09 -2.91
N ARG A 94 -10.55 0.95 -1.84
CA ARG A 94 -10.97 0.30 -0.60
C ARG A 94 -12.12 0.99 0.13
N LYS A 95 -12.38 2.27 -0.16
CA LYS A 95 -13.56 3.05 0.31
C LYS A 95 -14.75 2.97 -0.66
N GLY A 96 -14.66 2.17 -1.73
CA GLY A 96 -15.69 2.05 -2.77
C GLY A 96 -15.72 3.22 -3.76
N GLN A 97 -14.69 4.08 -3.78
CA GLN A 97 -14.61 5.24 -4.67
C GLN A 97 -13.86 4.89 -5.97
N GLU A 98 -14.32 3.87 -6.68
CA GLU A 98 -13.62 3.28 -7.84
C GLU A 98 -13.26 4.31 -8.93
N LYS A 99 -14.20 5.18 -9.32
CA LYS A 99 -13.94 6.22 -10.34
C LYS A 99 -12.79 7.15 -9.95
N ARG A 100 -12.74 7.54 -8.67
CA ARG A 100 -11.64 8.37 -8.15
C ARG A 100 -10.35 7.55 -8.11
N ALA A 101 -10.41 6.30 -7.65
CA ALA A 101 -9.25 5.42 -7.65
C ALA A 101 -8.63 5.26 -9.04
N ALA A 102 -9.46 5.11 -10.08
CA ALA A 102 -9.02 5.05 -11.48
C ALA A 102 -8.28 6.34 -11.90
N ALA A 103 -8.85 7.52 -11.61
CA ALA A 103 -8.20 8.78 -11.94
C ALA A 103 -6.83 8.97 -11.22
N TYR A 104 -6.73 8.49 -9.97
CA TYR A 104 -5.49 8.51 -9.22
C TYR A 104 -4.47 7.49 -9.72
N ILE A 105 -4.90 6.29 -10.14
CA ILE A 105 -3.96 5.31 -10.72
C ILE A 105 -3.39 5.80 -12.05
N ASP A 106 -4.21 6.43 -12.90
CA ASP A 106 -3.75 7.01 -14.15
C ASP A 106 -2.76 8.17 -13.90
N SER A 107 -3.02 8.99 -12.89
CA SER A 107 -2.12 10.07 -12.46
C SER A 107 -0.80 9.52 -11.91
N ALA A 108 -0.85 8.44 -11.12
CA ALA A 108 0.34 7.76 -10.63
C ALA A 108 1.19 7.20 -11.77
N MET A 109 0.55 6.55 -12.75
CA MET A 109 1.22 6.01 -13.93
C MET A 109 1.89 7.10 -14.76
N ARG A 110 1.26 8.27 -14.93
CA ARG A 110 1.86 9.41 -15.63
C ARG A 110 3.10 9.93 -14.91
N ALA A 111 3.02 10.20 -13.60
CA ALA A 111 4.16 10.66 -12.83
C ALA A 111 5.31 9.63 -12.82
N ALA A 112 4.99 8.34 -12.68
CA ALA A 112 5.99 7.26 -12.68
C ALA A 112 6.82 7.18 -13.97
N ARG A 113 6.27 7.59 -15.13
CA ARG A 113 7.01 7.61 -16.41
C ARG A 113 8.20 8.55 -16.37
N ASN A 114 8.08 9.65 -15.64
CA ASN A 114 9.10 10.71 -15.57
C ASN A 114 10.09 10.52 -14.40
N SER A 115 9.86 9.53 -13.54
CA SER A 115 10.75 9.22 -12.42
C SER A 115 11.87 8.26 -12.83
N THR A 116 13.03 8.42 -12.20
CA THR A 116 14.15 7.46 -12.23
C THR A 116 14.15 6.50 -11.04
N ASN A 117 13.30 6.74 -10.03
CA ASN A 117 13.23 5.94 -8.81
C ASN A 117 12.49 4.60 -9.07
N SER A 118 13.27 3.53 -9.22
CA SER A 118 12.74 2.19 -9.51
C SER A 118 11.84 1.64 -8.40
N LEU A 119 12.08 2.00 -7.13
CA LEU A 119 11.25 1.59 -5.99
C LEU A 119 9.83 2.14 -6.13
N PHE A 120 9.69 3.45 -6.35
CA PHE A 120 8.39 4.08 -6.48
C PHE A 120 7.66 3.68 -7.76
N LYS A 121 8.39 3.52 -8.87
CA LYS A 121 7.80 2.98 -10.11
C LYS A 121 7.28 1.57 -9.90
N GLY A 122 8.06 0.70 -9.25
CA GLY A 122 7.65 -0.65 -8.93
C GLY A 122 6.41 -0.68 -8.04
N TYR A 123 6.34 0.20 -7.04
CA TYR A 123 5.15 0.35 -6.21
C TYR A 123 3.90 0.78 -6.99
N VAL A 124 4.05 1.73 -7.93
CA VAL A 124 2.95 2.18 -8.78
C VAL A 124 2.42 1.04 -9.64
N TRP A 125 3.31 0.25 -10.26
CA TRP A 125 2.92 -0.93 -11.01
C TRP A 125 2.25 -2.00 -10.15
N LEU A 126 2.73 -2.24 -8.93
CA LEU A 126 2.05 -3.11 -7.95
C LEU A 126 0.62 -2.62 -7.69
N ARG A 127 0.43 -1.32 -7.48
CA ARG A 127 -0.91 -0.75 -7.24
C ARG A 127 -1.79 -0.77 -8.47
N LYS A 128 -1.24 -0.61 -9.67
CA LYS A 128 -1.97 -0.80 -10.93
C LYS A 128 -2.44 -2.25 -11.04
N GLY A 129 -1.57 -3.22 -10.79
CA GLY A 129 -1.95 -4.64 -10.84
C GLY A 129 -3.04 -4.99 -9.83
N TRP A 130 -2.92 -4.50 -8.60
CA TRP A 130 -3.96 -4.67 -7.59
C TRP A 130 -5.29 -4.02 -7.99
N PHE A 131 -5.26 -2.83 -8.60
CA PHE A 131 -6.46 -2.16 -9.08
C PHE A 131 -7.16 -2.97 -10.17
N GLU A 132 -6.43 -3.47 -11.17
CA GLU A 132 -6.98 -4.34 -12.22
C GLU A 132 -7.53 -5.66 -11.65
N LEU A 133 -6.85 -6.24 -10.66
CA LEU A 133 -7.32 -7.45 -9.98
C LEU A 133 -8.69 -7.23 -9.31
N ASN A 134 -8.91 -6.08 -8.67
CA ASN A 134 -10.22 -5.76 -8.08
C ASN A 134 -11.32 -5.50 -9.12
N LYS A 135 -10.94 -5.34 -10.39
CA LYS A 135 -11.85 -5.25 -11.52
C LYS A 135 -12.05 -6.59 -12.24
N ASN A 136 -11.49 -7.68 -11.70
CA ASN A 136 -11.45 -9.01 -12.31
C ASN A 136 -10.70 -9.05 -13.65
N GLU A 137 -9.77 -8.12 -13.87
CA GLU A 137 -8.97 -8.01 -15.09
C GLU A 137 -7.63 -8.76 -14.89
N ASN A 138 -7.70 -10.07 -14.69
CA ASN A 138 -6.59 -10.91 -14.22
C ASN A 138 -5.34 -10.84 -15.10
N GLU A 139 -5.49 -10.82 -16.43
CA GLU A 139 -4.35 -10.70 -17.35
C GLU A 139 -3.62 -9.35 -17.22
N LYS A 140 -4.40 -8.26 -17.13
CA LYS A 140 -3.85 -6.91 -16.93
C LYS A 140 -3.18 -6.79 -15.57
N ALA A 141 -3.78 -7.40 -14.54
CA ALA A 141 -3.22 -7.46 -13.21
C ALA A 141 -1.87 -8.18 -13.20
N MET A 142 -1.80 -9.38 -13.78
CA MET A 142 -0.57 -10.18 -13.87
C MET A 142 0.53 -9.44 -14.64
N SER A 143 0.20 -8.83 -15.79
CA SER A 143 1.15 -8.03 -16.56
C SER A 143 1.73 -6.87 -15.75
N ALA A 144 0.90 -6.16 -14.98
CA ALA A 144 1.35 -5.09 -14.10
C ALA A 144 2.23 -5.61 -12.95
N PHE A 145 1.90 -6.76 -12.36
CA PHE A 145 2.70 -7.41 -11.32
C PHE A 145 4.08 -7.84 -11.82
N ILE A 146 4.19 -8.39 -13.04
CA ILE A 146 5.47 -8.73 -13.67
C ILE A 146 6.34 -7.48 -13.86
N ASN A 147 5.76 -6.38 -14.36
CA ASN A 147 6.45 -5.11 -14.50
C ASN A 147 6.93 -4.54 -13.15
N ALA A 148 6.10 -4.68 -12.11
CA ALA A 148 6.46 -4.28 -10.77
C ALA A 148 7.65 -5.07 -10.23
N ASP A 149 7.65 -6.41 -10.33
CA ASP A 149 8.76 -7.25 -9.85
C ASP A 149 10.05 -6.93 -10.60
N LYS A 150 10.01 -6.74 -11.92
CA LYS A 150 11.17 -6.34 -12.73
C LYS A 150 11.85 -5.06 -12.21
N LEU A 151 11.06 -4.07 -11.81
CA LEU A 151 11.58 -2.79 -11.29
C LEU A 151 12.11 -2.91 -9.86
N LEU A 152 11.55 -3.82 -9.06
CA LEU A 152 11.90 -4.00 -7.65
C LEU A 152 13.04 -5.02 -7.45
N LYS A 153 13.31 -5.86 -8.43
CA LYS A 153 14.35 -6.89 -8.37
C LYS A 153 15.73 -6.24 -8.19
N GLY A 154 16.47 -6.71 -7.18
CA GLY A 154 17.81 -6.19 -6.86
C GLY A 154 17.82 -4.84 -6.16
N ASN A 155 16.65 -4.27 -5.82
CA ASN A 155 16.58 -3.07 -5.01
C ASN A 155 16.83 -3.42 -3.53
N ALA A 156 17.80 -2.75 -2.90
CA ALA A 156 18.21 -3.01 -1.52
C ALA A 156 17.26 -2.41 -0.46
N ASP A 157 16.31 -1.57 -0.85
CA ASP A 157 15.33 -0.99 0.07
C ASP A 157 14.38 -2.07 0.61
N GLN A 158 14.18 -2.10 1.93
CA GLN A 158 13.30 -3.07 2.59
C GLN A 158 11.84 -3.02 2.08
N ARG A 159 11.39 -1.86 1.59
CA ARG A 159 10.08 -1.72 0.94
C ARG A 159 9.98 -2.55 -0.33
N ALA A 160 11.07 -2.69 -1.08
CA ALA A 160 11.10 -3.51 -2.28
C ALA A 160 10.80 -4.97 -1.97
N LEU A 161 11.41 -5.53 -0.90
CA LEU A 161 11.10 -6.88 -0.43
C LEU A 161 9.61 -7.03 -0.08
N SER A 162 9.08 -6.09 0.70
CA SER A 162 7.67 -6.09 1.12
C SER A 162 6.71 -6.04 -0.08
N TYR A 163 7.02 -5.23 -1.08
CA TYR A 163 6.21 -5.10 -2.30
C TYR A 163 6.27 -6.36 -3.15
N ARG A 164 7.45 -6.99 -3.28
CA ARG A 164 7.62 -8.25 -4.01
C ARG A 164 6.86 -9.40 -3.34
N THR A 165 6.84 -9.45 -2.01
CA THR A 165 6.01 -10.43 -1.29
C THR A 165 4.52 -10.23 -1.59
N LEU A 166 4.03 -8.99 -1.61
CA LEU A 166 2.64 -8.70 -2.00
C LEU A 166 2.35 -9.07 -3.46
N ILE A 167 3.28 -8.77 -4.38
CA ILE A 167 3.18 -9.16 -5.79
C ILE A 167 3.02 -10.68 -5.91
N ASN A 168 3.89 -11.46 -5.26
CA ASN A 168 3.83 -12.92 -5.29
C ASN A 168 2.52 -13.46 -4.71
N HIS A 169 2.03 -12.87 -3.62
CA HIS A 169 0.74 -13.24 -3.04
C HIS A 169 -0.42 -13.04 -4.03
N TYR A 170 -0.50 -11.87 -4.67
CA TYR A 170 -1.57 -11.60 -5.64
C TYR A 170 -1.43 -12.43 -6.92
N ALA A 171 -0.21 -12.61 -7.43
CA ALA A 171 0.04 -13.46 -8.58
C ALA A 171 -0.38 -14.91 -8.31
N ALA A 172 -0.04 -15.46 -7.14
CA ALA A 172 -0.47 -16.80 -6.74
C ALA A 172 -2.00 -16.90 -6.64
N SER A 173 -2.68 -15.86 -6.13
CA SER A 173 -4.14 -15.80 -6.11
C SER A 173 -4.75 -15.84 -7.51
N ILE A 174 -4.17 -15.14 -8.49
CA ILE A 174 -4.63 -15.19 -9.89
C ILE A 174 -4.46 -16.61 -10.44
N TYR A 175 -3.33 -17.27 -10.19
CA TYR A 175 -3.14 -18.66 -10.64
C TYR A 175 -4.10 -19.65 -9.98
N ALA A 176 -4.45 -19.43 -8.71
CA ALA A 176 -5.34 -20.33 -7.97
C ALA A 176 -6.83 -20.14 -8.33
N TYR A 177 -7.26 -18.91 -8.58
CA TYR A 177 -8.69 -18.56 -8.69
C TYR A 177 -9.07 -17.84 -9.99
N GLY A 178 -8.11 -17.53 -10.87
CA GLY A 178 -8.35 -16.75 -12.08
C GLY A 178 -8.68 -17.57 -13.31
N SER A 179 -9.08 -18.85 -13.14
CA SER A 179 -9.30 -19.82 -14.21
C SER A 179 -10.75 -19.92 -14.71
N ASP A 180 -11.64 -19.01 -14.29
CA ASP A 180 -13.07 -19.04 -14.62
C ASP A 180 -13.43 -18.12 -15.80
#